data_AF-A0A1V3XZ00-F1
#
_entry.id   AF-A0A1V3XZ00-F1
#
_cell.length_a   1.000
_cell.length_b   1.000
_cell.length_c   1.000
_cell.angle_alpha   90.00
_cell.angle_beta   90.00
_cell.angle_gamma   90.00
#
_symmetry.space_group_name_H-M   'P 1'
#
loop_
_entity.id
_entity.type
_entity.pdbx_description
1 polymer ?
#
loop_
_entity_poly.entity_id
_entity_poly.type
_entity_poly.pdbx_seq_one_letter_code
_entity_poly.pdbx_strand_id
1 'polypeptide(L)' 'MLFELTGPLARTMRVSVDGRAQVVDDFGGQEPTATIRMDGLQFTRLAGGRPMSPARSQDVELGGDEDLAGQIVKRLNFVI' A
#
# COMPACT_ATOMS: atom_id res chain seq x y z
N MET A 1 -8.96 0.35 1.53
CA MET A 1 -7.61 0.76 1.99
C MET A 1 -7.00 1.78 1.01
N LEU A 2 -6.17 2.68 1.52
CA LEU A 2 -5.51 3.75 0.76
C LEU A 2 -4.01 3.54 0.72
N PHE A 3 -3.41 3.60 -0.46
CA PHE A 3 -1.97 3.76 -0.63
C PHE A 3 -1.63 5.19 -1.01
N GLU A 4 -0.69 5.79 -0.28
CA GLU A 4 -0.09 7.07 -0.62
C GLU A 4 1.38 6.85 -0.98
N LEU A 5 1.62 6.62 -2.27
CA LEU A 5 2.97 6.43 -2.77
C LEU A 5 3.66 7.78 -2.92
N THR A 6 4.92 7.84 -2.48
CA THR A 6 5.76 9.03 -2.57
C THR A 6 6.95 8.81 -3.52
N GLY A 7 7.77 9.84 -3.71
CA GLY A 7 8.97 9.77 -4.55
C GLY A 7 8.65 9.78 -6.05
N PRO A 8 9.51 9.19 -6.90
CA PRO A 8 9.37 9.25 -8.37
C PRO A 8 8.11 8.58 -8.94
N LEU A 9 7.48 7.67 -8.17
CA LEU A 9 6.22 7.02 -8.53
C LEU A 9 5.06 7.52 -7.66
N ALA A 10 5.10 8.79 -7.26
CA ALA A 10 4.10 9.37 -6.37
C ALA A 10 2.70 9.28 -6.98
N ARG A 11 1.78 8.66 -6.24
CA ARG A 11 0.36 8.54 -6.59
C ARG A 11 -0.44 8.06 -5.40
N THR A 12 -1.72 8.38 -5.41
CA THR A 12 -2.69 7.81 -4.47
C THR A 12 -3.45 6.68 -5.16
N MET A 13 -3.59 5.53 -4.51
CA MET A 13 -4.42 4.43 -5.00
C MET A 13 -5.41 4.02 -3.92
N ARG A 14 -6.69 3.93 -4.29
CA ARG A 14 -7.74 3.40 -3.44
C ARG A 14 -7.99 1.97 -3.85
N VAL A 15 -7.98 1.06 -2.89
CA VAL A 15 -8.22 -0.36 -3.12
C VAL A 15 -9.38 -0.81 -2.24
N SER A 16 -10.41 -1.36 -2.87
CA SER A 16 -11.51 -2.06 -2.19
C SER A 16 -11.29 -3.56 -2.29
N VAL A 17 -11.70 -4.29 -1.25
CA VAL A 17 -11.65 -5.75 -1.23
C VAL A 17 -13.04 -6.25 -0.83
N ASP A 18 -13.81 -6.64 -1.84
CA ASP A 18 -15.06 -7.37 -1.67
C ASP A 18 -14.91 -8.69 -2.45
N GLY A 19 -14.40 -9.72 -1.76
CA GLY A 19 -13.93 -10.97 -2.38
C GLY A 19 -12.55 -10.84 -3.04
N ARG A 20 -12.39 -9.97 -4.05
CA ARG A 20 -11.09 -9.71 -4.71
C ARG A 20 -10.72 -8.24 -4.62
N ALA A 21 -9.41 -7.97 -4.53
CA ALA A 21 -8.89 -6.62 -4.52
C ALA A 21 -9.08 -5.94 -5.88
N GLN A 22 -9.59 -4.70 -5.86
CA GLN A 22 -9.76 -3.86 -7.03
C GLN A 22 -9.36 -2.42 -6.71
N VAL A 23 -8.72 -1.75 -7.68
CA VAL A 23 -8.50 -0.31 -7.60
C VAL A 23 -9.81 0.38 -7.94
N VAL A 24 -10.22 1.34 -7.10
CA VAL A 24 -11.49 2.07 -7.22
C VAL A 24 -11.22 3.57 -7.24
N ASP A 25 -12.16 4.36 -7.77
CA ASP A 25 -12.01 5.82 -7.82
C ASP A 25 -12.23 6.47 -6.45
N ASP A 26 -13.20 5.96 -5.67
CA ASP A 26 -13.53 6.38 -4.31
C ASP A 26 -14.03 5.22 -3.43
N PHE A 27 -14.35 5.51 -2.17
CA PHE A 27 -14.98 4.57 -1.23
C PHE A 27 -16.46 4.90 -0.97
N GLY A 28 -17.14 5.59 -1.89
CA GLY A 28 -18.54 5.97 -1.74
C GLY A 28 -18.82 6.91 -0.56
N GLY A 29 -17.90 7.83 -0.27
CA GLY A 29 -18.00 8.76 0.87
C GLY A 29 -17.53 8.18 2.22
N GLN A 30 -17.00 6.96 2.23
CA GLN A 30 -16.41 6.36 3.43
C GLN A 30 -14.91 6.68 3.54
N GLU A 31 -14.41 6.67 4.78
CA GLU A 31 -12.98 6.72 5.05
C GLU A 31 -12.32 5.35 4.81
N PRO A 32 -11.03 5.29 4.41
CA PRO A 32 -10.33 4.04 4.26
C PRO A 32 -10.16 3.32 5.61
N THR A 33 -10.38 2.00 5.63
CA THR A 33 -10.11 1.16 6.81
C THR A 33 -8.65 1.20 7.27
N ALA A 34 -7.73 1.29 6.30
CA ALA A 34 -6.29 1.30 6.54
C ALA A 34 -5.61 2.18 5.48
N THR A 35 -4.54 2.86 5.90
CA THR A 35 -3.70 3.73 5.06
C THR A 35 -2.25 3.28 5.14
N ILE A 36 -1.56 3.28 4.01
CA ILE A 36 -0.14 2.92 3.90
C ILE A 36 0.55 3.99 3.05
N ARG A 37 1.49 4.71 3.66
CA ARG A 37 2.31 5.70 2.97
C ARG A 37 3.76 5.24 2.92
N MET A 38 4.33 5.19 1.71
CA MET A 38 5.71 4.75 1.49
C MET A 38 6.26 5.21 0.14
N ASP A 39 7.57 5.07 -0.08
CA ASP A 39 8.18 5.31 -1.39
C ASP A 39 7.63 4.33 -2.45
N GLY A 40 7.20 4.87 -3.61
CA GLY A 40 6.57 4.06 -4.65
C GLY A 40 7.49 3.03 -5.30
N LEU A 41 8.82 3.26 -5.31
CA LEU A 41 9.76 2.26 -5.80
C LEU A 41 9.97 1.13 -4.77
N GLN A 42 9.92 1.41 -3.46
CA GLN A 42 9.89 0.37 -2.43
C GLN A 42 8.62 -0.48 -2.54
N PHE A 43 7.46 0.16 -2.77
CA PHE A 43 6.20 -0.55 -3.03
C PHE A 43 6.34 -1.52 -4.20
N THR A 44 6.86 -1.08 -5.36
CA THR A 44 7.07 -1.95 -6.52
C THR A 44 8.05 -3.10 -6.24
N ARG A 45 9.05 -2.89 -5.38
CA ARG A 45 9.96 -3.97 -4.97
C ARG A 45 9.23 -5.01 -4.14
N LEU A 46 8.54 -4.59 -3.08
CA LEU A 46 7.79 -5.48 -2.21
C LEU A 46 6.68 -6.23 -2.96
N ALA A 47 5.90 -5.53 -3.78
CA ALA A 47 4.87 -6.14 -4.62
C ALA A 47 5.46 -7.17 -5.60
N GLY A 48 6.69 -6.93 -6.08
CA GLY A 48 7.44 -7.88 -6.91
C GLY A 48 8.23 -8.93 -6.15
N GLY A 49 8.01 -9.12 -4.84
CA GLY A 49 8.71 -10.13 -4.02
C GLY A 49 10.17 -9.82 -3.69
N ARG A 50 10.63 -8.60 -3.92
CA ARG A 50 12.00 -8.15 -3.62
C ARG A 50 12.03 -7.40 -2.30
N PRO A 51 13.07 -7.58 -1.47
CA PRO A 51 13.23 -6.79 -0.26
C PRO A 51 13.42 -5.32 -0.61
N MET A 52 13.10 -4.43 0.34
CA MET A 52 13.39 -3.00 0.21
C MET A 52 14.87 -2.74 -0.06
N SER A 53 15.16 -1.67 -0.80
CA SER A 53 16.53 -1.23 -1.03
C SER A 53 16.99 -0.28 0.08
N PRO A 54 18.19 -0.45 0.67
CA PRO A 54 18.73 0.51 1.63
C PRO A 54 19.17 1.83 0.96
N ALA A 55 19.21 1.90 -0.37
CA ALA A 55 19.57 3.11 -1.11
C ALA A 55 18.41 4.14 -1.22
N ARG A 56 17.28 3.88 -0.57
CA ARG A 56 16.10 4.76 -0.54
C ARG A 56 15.52 4.76 0.88
N SER A 57 14.69 5.74 1.21
CA SER A 57 13.90 5.67 2.45
C SER A 57 13.15 4.34 2.52
N GLN A 58 13.19 3.73 3.69
CA GLN A 58 12.46 2.50 4.03
C GLN A 58 11.31 2.81 4.99
N ASP A 59 11.00 4.09 5.17
CA ASP A 59 9.95 4.55 6.05
C ASP A 59 8.60 4.10 5.48
N VAL A 60 7.78 3.54 6.37
CA VAL A 60 6.40 3.16 6.09
C VAL A 60 5.56 3.73 7.21
N GLU A 61 4.69 4.65 6.86
CA GLU A 61 3.71 5.21 7.78
C GLU A 61 2.40 4.42 7.60
N LEU A 62 1.84 3.97 8.72
CA LEU A 62 0.59 3.23 8.79
C LEU A 62 -0.45 4.11 9.51
N GLY A 63 -1.71 3.96 9.15
CA GLY A 63 -2.81 4.64 9.84
C GLY A 63 -4.14 3.92 9.62
N GLY A 64 -5.12 4.22 10.47
CA GLY A 64 -6.36 3.44 10.56
C GLY A 64 -6.10 2.12 11.29
N ASP A 65 -6.53 1.00 10.71
CA ASP A 65 -6.17 -0.34 11.18
C ASP A 65 -4.70 -0.67 10.82
N GLU A 66 -3.79 -0.37 11.74
CA GLU A 66 -2.35 -0.57 11.55
C GLU A 66 -1.92 -2.04 11.50
N ASP A 67 -2.65 -2.93 12.18
CA ASP A 67 -2.38 -4.38 12.13
C ASP A 67 -2.67 -4.93 10.73
N LEU A 68 -3.82 -4.55 10.16
CA LEU A 68 -4.16 -4.84 8.77
C LEU A 68 -3.15 -4.22 7.82
N ALA A 69 -2.82 -2.93 7.99
CA ALA A 69 -1.87 -2.22 7.15
C ALA A 69 -0.48 -2.89 7.17
N GLY A 70 0.00 -3.28 8.34
CA GLY A 70 1.26 -3.99 8.53
C GLY A 70 1.27 -5.39 7.91
N GLN A 71 0.15 -6.13 8.00
CA GLN A 71 0.02 -7.43 7.33
C GLN A 71 0.05 -7.28 5.81
N ILE A 72 -0.60 -6.26 5.26
CA ILE A 72 -0.59 -5.98 3.82
C ILE A 72 0.85 -5.73 3.35
N VAL A 73 1.60 -4.84 4.02
CA VAL A 73 3.00 -4.54 3.65
C VAL A 73 3.86 -5.80 3.65
N LYS A 74 3.70 -6.68 4.65
CA LYS A 74 4.43 -7.95 4.75
C LYS A 74 4.07 -8.96 3.65
N ARG A 75 2.87 -8.86 3.07
CA ARG A 75 2.33 -9.82 2.09
C ARG A 75 2.07 -9.20 0.71
N LEU A 76 2.68 -8.06 0.39
CA LEU A 76 2.47 -7.36 -0.89
C LEU A 76 2.79 -8.23 -2.13
N ASN A 77 3.66 -9.23 -1.99
CA ASN A 77 4.02 -10.16 -3.06
C ASN A 77 3.06 -11.35 -3.21
N PHE A 78 2.01 -11.43 -2.40
CA PHE A 78 1.05 -12.52 -2.45
C PHE A 78 0.03 -12.28 -3.56
N VAL A 79 0.07 -13.11 -4.61
CA VAL A 79 -0.70 -12.93 -5.86
C VAL A 79 -1.71 -14.05 -6.16
N ILE A 80 -2.00 -14.96 -5.22
CA ILE A 80 -2.86 -16.14 -5.47
C ILE A 80 -3.79 -16.45 -4.29
#